data_AF-A0A2T7UDW4-F1
#
_entry.id   AF-A0A2T7UDW4-F1
#
_cell.length_a   1.000
_cell.length_b   1.000
_cell.length_c   1.000
_cell.angle_alpha   90.00
_cell.angle_beta   90.00
_cell.angle_gamma   90.00
#
_symmetry.space_group_name_H-M   'P 1'
#
loop_
_entity.id
_entity.type
_entity.pdbx_description
1 polymer ?
#
loop_
_entity_poly.entity_id
_entity_poly.type
_entity_poly.pdbx_seq_one_letter_code
_entity_poly.pdbx_strand_id
1 'polypeptide(L)'
;MTFLIKAVAFAADKHRNQRRKDAEALPYINHPIALANVLANEGCVQDVTVLWAAVLHDTIEDIETTADELRGVDIAQVGGRRPRHGTCARG
;
A
#
# COMPACT_ATOMS: atom_id res chain seq x y z
N MET A 1 13.01 4.71 5.74
CA MET A 1 12.33 3.45 6.17
C MET A 1 11.04 3.69 6.95
N THR A 2 10.80 4.87 7.53
CA THR A 2 9.66 5.16 8.44
C THR A 2 8.30 5.34 7.75
N PHE A 3 8.26 5.58 6.43
CA PHE A 3 7.02 5.93 5.71
C PHE A 3 6.11 4.74 5.38
N LEU A 4 6.66 3.54 5.16
CA LEU A 4 5.85 2.34 4.93
C LEU A 4 4.97 2.03 6.14
N ILE A 5 5.55 2.13 7.34
CA ILE A 5 4.81 1.90 8.59
C ILE A 5 3.68 2.93 8.76
N LYS A 6 3.95 4.21 8.43
CA LYS A 6 2.93 5.26 8.44
C LYS A 6 1.81 5.00 7.44
N ALA A 7 2.15 4.59 6.22
CA ALA A 7 1.17 4.24 5.18
C ALA A 7 0.30 3.05 5.60
N VAL A 8 0.90 2.00 6.16
CA VAL A 8 0.16 0.83 6.68
C VAL A 8 -0.74 1.22 7.84
N ALA A 9 -0.25 2.04 8.78
CA ALA A 9 -1.06 2.52 9.91
C ALA A 9 -2.25 3.36 9.44
N PHE A 10 -2.04 4.24 8.46
CA PHE A 10 -3.10 5.05 7.87
C PHE A 10 -4.14 4.19 7.14
N ALA A 11 -3.69 3.24 6.30
CA ALA A 11 -4.59 2.32 5.62
C ALA A 11 -5.38 1.47 6.64
N ALA A 12 -4.74 0.99 7.70
CA ALA A 12 -5.40 0.24 8.75
C ALA A 12 -6.49 1.06 9.45
N ASP A 13 -6.25 2.34 9.74
CA ASP A 13 -7.23 3.22 10.36
C ASP A 13 -8.42 3.52 9.44
N LYS A 14 -8.14 3.80 8.16
CA LYS A 14 -9.18 4.06 7.15
C LYS A 14 -10.06 2.82 6.95
N HIS A 15 -9.45 1.64 6.80
CA HIS A 15 -10.16 0.38 6.61
C HIS A 15 -10.64 -0.30 7.92
N ARG A 16 -10.55 0.35 9.10
CA ARG A 16 -10.80 -0.30 10.40
C ARG A 16 -12.18 -0.96 10.52
N ASN A 17 -13.18 -0.40 9.85
CA ASN A 17 -14.56 -0.90 9.86
C ASN A 17 -14.91 -1.73 8.61
N GLN A 18 -14.01 -1.81 7.62
CA GLN A 18 -14.25 -2.57 6.40
C GLN A 18 -13.83 -4.03 6.61
N ARG A 19 -14.56 -4.93 5.95
CA ARG A 19 -14.31 -6.38 5.96
C ARG A 19 -14.24 -6.90 4.54
N ARG A 20 -13.48 -7.97 4.34
CA ARG A 20 -13.44 -8.68 3.06
C ARG A 20 -14.77 -9.41 2.83
N LYS A 21 -15.09 -9.65 1.55
CA LYS A 21 -16.28 -10.40 1.11
C LYS A 21 -16.06 -11.93 1.16
N ASP A 22 -15.16 -12.40 2.02
CA ASP A 22 -14.92 -13.83 2.27
C ASP A 22 -15.83 -14.34 3.40
N ALA A 23 -15.94 -15.66 3.52
CA ALA A 23 -16.81 -16.30 4.51
C ALA A 23 -16.48 -15.92 5.96
N GLU A 24 -15.20 -15.69 6.24
CA GLU A 24 -14.69 -15.33 7.57
C GLU A 24 -14.76 -13.82 7.86
N ALA A 25 -15.18 -13.01 6.88
CA ALA A 25 -15.25 -11.55 6.96
C ALA A 25 -13.97 -10.95 7.59
N LEU A 26 -12.81 -11.29 7.04
CA LEU A 26 -11.52 -10.86 7.60
C LEU A 26 -11.35 -9.33 7.52
N PRO A 27 -10.53 -8.72 8.40
CA PRO A 27 -10.19 -7.30 8.31
C PRO A 27 -9.68 -6.92 6.91
N TYR A 28 -10.23 -5.86 6.32
CA TYR A 28 -9.93 -5.49 4.94
C TYR A 28 -8.45 -5.13 4.71
N ILE A 29 -7.76 -4.59 5.72
CA ILE A 29 -6.34 -4.25 5.68
C ILE A 29 -5.43 -5.42 5.22
N ASN A 30 -5.88 -6.66 5.40
CA ASN A 30 -5.16 -7.83 4.92
C ASN A 30 -5.01 -7.83 3.38
N HIS A 31 -5.94 -7.24 2.64
CA HIS A 31 -5.89 -7.20 1.18
C HIS A 31 -4.76 -6.29 0.66
N PRO A 32 -4.65 -5.00 1.03
CA PRO A 32 -3.52 -4.16 0.61
C PRO A 32 -2.15 -4.70 1.07
N ILE A 33 -2.07 -5.31 2.26
CA ILE A 33 -0.84 -5.95 2.76
C ILE A 33 -0.45 -7.15 1.89
N ALA A 34 -1.41 -8.02 1.56
CA ALA A 34 -1.16 -9.17 0.70
C ALA A 34 -0.66 -8.74 -0.69
N LEU A 35 -1.25 -7.70 -1.28
CA LEU A 35 -0.80 -7.15 -2.56
C LEU A 35 0.65 -6.64 -2.48
N ALA A 36 0.98 -5.85 -1.46
CA ALA A 36 2.35 -5.35 -1.28
C ALA A 36 3.35 -6.49 -1.07
N ASN A 37 2.96 -7.56 -0.36
CA ASN A 37 3.78 -8.75 -0.15
C ASN A 37 4.05 -9.50 -1.46
N VAL A 38 3.03 -9.69 -2.31
CA VAL A 38 3.18 -10.31 -3.63
C VAL A 38 4.10 -9.47 -4.51
N LEU A 39 3.90 -8.14 -4.56
CA LEU A 39 4.76 -7.25 -5.36
C LEU A 39 6.23 -7.31 -4.92
N ALA A 40 6.49 -7.28 -3.61
CA ALA A 40 7.84 -7.30 -3.09
C ALA A 40 8.54 -8.65 -3.33
N ASN A 41 7.85 -9.77 -3.03
CA ASN A 41 8.48 -11.09 -2.99
C ASN A 41 8.38 -11.86 -4.31
N GLU A 42 7.27 -11.74 -5.04
CA GLU A 42 7.04 -12.45 -6.30
C GLU A 42 7.28 -11.51 -7.49
N GLY A 43 6.77 -10.29 -7.41
CA GLY A 43 6.96 -9.25 -8.42
C GLY A 43 8.36 -8.62 -8.43
N CYS A 44 9.20 -8.95 -7.44
CA CYS A 44 10.54 -8.39 -7.25
C CYS A 44 10.56 -6.85 -7.25
N VAL A 45 9.47 -6.21 -6.83
CA VAL A 45 9.34 -4.76 -6.76
C VAL A 45 10.12 -4.26 -5.55
N GLN A 46 11.25 -3.61 -5.83
CA GLN A 46 12.08 -2.96 -4.80
C GLN A 46 11.81 -1.46 -4.67
N ASP A 47 11.02 -0.90 -5.58
CA ASP A 47 10.63 0.50 -5.51
C ASP A 47 9.63 0.70 -4.37
N VAL A 48 10.13 1.25 -3.26
CA VAL A 48 9.35 1.57 -2.06
C VAL A 48 8.14 2.43 -2.38
N THR A 49 8.23 3.28 -3.40
CA THR A 49 7.15 4.16 -3.86
C THR A 49 5.97 3.35 -4.38
N VAL A 50 6.26 2.29 -5.15
CA VAL A 50 5.26 1.38 -5.69
C VAL A 50 4.65 0.53 -4.58
N LEU A 51 5.46 0.08 -3.62
CA LEU A 51 4.94 -0.66 -2.46
C LEU A 51 4.03 0.21 -1.57
N TRP A 52 4.33 1.50 -1.42
CA TRP A 52 3.44 2.44 -0.72
C TRP A 52 2.13 2.65 -1.46
N ALA A 53 2.20 2.84 -2.78
CA ALA A 53 1.02 2.96 -3.63
C ALA A 53 0.12 1.73 -3.49
N ALA A 54 0.70 0.54 -3.50
CA ALA A 54 -0.02 -0.71 -3.33
C ALA A 54 -0.74 -0.81 -1.97
N VAL A 55 -0.12 -0.37 -0.88
CA VAL A 55 -0.77 -0.35 0.44
C VAL A 55 -1.93 0.65 0.51
N LEU A 56 -1.87 1.74 -0.25
CA LEU A 56 -2.80 2.87 -0.15
C LEU A 56 -3.87 2.90 -1.24
N HIS A 57 -3.78 2.08 -2.29
CA HIS A 57 -4.65 2.20 -3.47
C HIS A 57 -6.15 2.22 -3.13
N ASP A 58 -6.59 1.28 -2.29
CA ASP A 58 -7.99 1.18 -1.85
C ASP A 58 -8.42 2.29 -0.89
N THR A 59 -7.49 2.96 -0.20
CA THR A 59 -7.88 4.12 0.63
C THR A 59 -8.33 5.30 -0.23
N ILE A 60 -7.74 5.43 -1.42
CA ILE A 60 -8.07 6.46 -2.40
C ILE A 60 -9.34 6.08 -3.17
N GLU A 61 -9.48 4.80 -3.52
CA GLU A 61 -10.59 4.28 -4.32
C GLU A 61 -11.88 4.08 -3.50
N ASP A 62 -11.80 3.48 -2.32
CA ASP A 62 -12.97 3.01 -1.57
C ASP A 62 -13.39 3.95 -0.41
N ILE A 63 -12.51 4.82 0.08
CA ILE A 63 -12.72 5.54 1.36
C ILE A 63 -12.84 7.07 1.19
N GLU A 64 -12.99 7.60 -0.03
CA GLU A 64 -13.06 9.05 -0.30
C GLU A 64 -11.92 9.84 0.41
N THR A 65 -10.74 9.24 0.51
CA THR A 65 -9.60 9.88 1.16
C THR A 65 -9.15 11.09 0.33
N THR A 66 -9.08 12.26 0.95
CA THR A 66 -8.72 13.48 0.22
C THR A 66 -7.21 13.60 0.04
N ALA A 67 -6.79 14.32 -1.01
CA ALA A 67 -5.37 14.58 -1.27
C ALA A 67 -4.68 15.33 -0.11
N ASP A 68 -5.43 16.09 0.70
CA ASP A 68 -4.91 16.76 1.90
C ASP A 68 -4.58 15.80 3.03
N GLU A 69 -5.41 14.78 3.24
CA GLU A 69 -5.11 13.73 4.22
C GLU A 69 -3.84 12.96 3.83
N LEU A 70 -3.67 12.65 2.55
CA LEU A 70 -2.45 12.01 2.04
C LEU A 70 -1.21 12.90 2.22
N ARG A 71 -1.32 14.22 2.07
CA ARG A 71 -0.22 15.16 2.37
C ARG A 71 0.18 15.12 3.84
N GLY A 72 -0.77 14.94 4.76
CA GLY A 72 -0.50 14.81 6.21
C GLY A 72 0.29 13.56 6.60
N VAL A 73 0.19 12.48 5.82
CA VAL A 73 1.00 11.25 6.01
C VAL A 73 2.38 11.37 5.34
N ASP A 74 2.63 12.48 4.63
CA ASP A 74 3.89 12.81 3.94
C ASP A 74 4.27 11.75 2.89
N ILE A 75 3.25 11.23 2.20
CA ILE A 75 3.35 10.26 1.09
C ILE A 75 3.35 10.95 -0.28
N ALA A 76 3.46 12.28 -0.32
CA ALA A 76 3.37 13.10 -1.54
C ALA A 76 4.44 12.80 -2.62
N GLN A 77 5.39 11.91 -2.36
CA GLN A 77 6.41 11.51 -3.33
C GLN A 77 6.00 10.35 -4.26
N VAL A 78 4.79 9.81 -4.12
CA VAL A 78 4.36 8.60 -4.87
C VAL A 78 4.23 8.84 -6.39
N GLY A 79 4.08 10.09 -6.84
CA GLY A 79 3.85 10.41 -8.27
C GLY A 79 5.09 10.75 -9.13
N GLY A 80 6.33 10.70 -8.61
CA GLY A 80 7.44 11.45 -9.22
C GLY A 80 8.68 10.69 -9.70
N ARG A 81 8.88 9.41 -9.37
CA ARG A 81 10.15 8.70 -9.70
C ARG A 81 9.88 7.46 -10.55
N ARG A 82 10.55 7.35 -11.69
CA ARG A 82 10.48 6.18 -12.56
C ARG A 82 11.05 4.95 -11.83
N PRO A 83 10.37 3.79 -11.87
CA PRO A 83 10.88 2.58 -11.23
C PRO A 83 12.17 2.11 -11.92
N ARG A 84 13.27 2.04 -11.17
CA ARG A 84 14.47 1.32 -11.62
C ARG A 84 14.18 -0.16 -11.46
N HIS A 85 13.88 -0.84 -12.57
CA HIS A 85 13.70 -2.29 -12.58
C HIS A 85 15.05 -2.95 -12.32
N GLY A 86 15.31 -3.30 -11.06
CA GLY A 86 16.44 -4.13 -10.67
C GLY A 86 16.14 -5.58 -11.04
N THR A 87 16.98 -6.19 -11.87
CA THR A 87 16.88 -7.61 -12.23
C THR A 87 17.21 -8.47 -11.01
N CYS A 88 16.23 -9.22 -10.50
CA CYS A 88 16.46 -10.17 -9.41
C CYS A 88 16.95 -11.50 -9.99
N ALA A 89 18.16 -11.92 -9.61
CA ALA A 89 18.66 -13.27 -9.86
C ALA A 89 18.03 -14.21 -8.84
N ARG A 90 17.31 -15.22 -9.33
CA ARG A 90 16.83 -16.34 -8.51
C ARG A 90 18.05 -17.14 -8.02
N GLY A 91 18.21 -17.24 -6.70
CA GLY A 91 19.05 -18.24 -6.03
C GLY A 91 18.28 -19.52 -5.79
#